data_AF-A0A9P7C4N2-F1
#
_entry.id   AF-A0A9P7C4N2-F1
#
_cell.length_a   1.000
_cell.length_b   1.000
_cell.length_c   1.000
_cell.angle_alpha   90.00
_cell.angle_beta   90.00
_cell.angle_gamma   90.00
#
_symmetry.space_group_name_H-M   'P 1'
#
loop_
_entity.id
_entity.type
_entity.pdbx_description
1 polymer ?
#
loop_
_entity_poly.entity_id
_entity_poly.type
_entity_poly.pdbx_seq_one_letter_code
_entity_poly.pdbx_strand_id
1 'polypeptide(L)'
;MTVINFIDTNPSASVIEVTEHLLSRFHDLKVSRSTVYNFMRGECNLSLKKADFHSIERNSPAKIEERYNWVNKWENTDMNFLTNCVFLDESAFDINMKRSRAWSKQGTRAIVTRPNTRANTTTILGAISAAGLITVTVKKPRPAKKRKAVDI
;
A
#
# COMPACT_ATOMS: atom_id res chain seq x y z
N MET A 1 18.94 15.46 10.05
CA MET A 1 19.31 14.03 10.00
C MET A 1 18.98 13.47 8.62
N THR A 2 19.96 13.38 7.72
CA THR A 2 19.78 13.02 6.28
C THR A 2 19.05 11.69 6.06
N VAL A 3 19.32 10.68 6.90
CA VAL A 3 18.71 9.34 6.80
C VAL A 3 17.22 9.38 7.17
N ILE A 4 16.86 10.06 8.26
CA ILE A 4 15.47 10.14 8.74
C ILE A 4 14.60 10.84 7.70
N ASN A 5 15.03 11.99 7.18
CA ASN A 5 14.27 12.74 6.17
C ASN A 5 14.03 11.91 4.90
N PHE A 6 15.04 11.12 4.48
CA PHE A 6 14.92 10.24 3.33
C PHE A 6 13.93 9.10 3.58
N ILE A 7 13.97 8.49 4.77
CA ILE A 7 13.03 7.44 5.18
C ILE A 7 11.61 7.97 5.37
N ASP A 8 11.41 9.15 5.95
CA ASP A 8 10.09 9.74 6.13
C ASP A 8 9.41 9.99 4.77
N THR A 9 10.20 10.35 3.75
CA THR A 9 9.72 10.52 2.37
C THR A 9 9.55 9.18 1.65
N ASN A 10 10.42 8.21 1.93
CA ASN A 10 10.43 6.89 1.30
C ASN A 10 10.46 5.75 2.34
N PRO A 11 9.36 5.49 3.07
CA PRO A 11 9.40 4.55 4.20
C PRO A 11 9.73 3.11 3.79
N SER A 12 9.48 2.75 2.53
CA SER A 12 9.77 1.42 1.97
C SER A 12 11.18 1.27 1.40
N ALA A 13 12.04 2.29 1.53
CA ALA A 13 13.39 2.26 1.00
C ALA A 13 14.22 1.12 1.61
N SER A 14 14.97 0.46 0.75
CA SER A 14 15.98 -0.53 1.10
C SER A 14 17.20 0.15 1.72
N VAL A 15 17.97 -0.61 2.49
CA VAL A 15 19.26 -0.15 3.02
C VAL A 15 20.23 0.23 1.89
N ILE A 16 20.09 -0.39 0.71
CA ILE A 16 20.89 -0.05 -0.48
C ILE A 16 20.57 1.37 -0.94
N GLU A 17 19.28 1.69 -1.15
CA GLU A 17 18.84 3.03 -1.56
C GLU A 17 19.24 4.09 -0.52
N VAL A 18 19.16 3.77 0.77
CA VAL A 18 19.64 4.66 1.84
C VAL A 18 21.16 4.87 1.75
N THR A 19 21.91 3.80 1.46
CA THR A 19 23.38 3.87 1.31
C THR A 19 23.74 4.70 0.09
N GLU A 20 23.10 4.50 -1.05
CA GLU A 20 23.29 5.28 -2.28
C GLU A 20 22.98 6.75 -2.06
N HIS A 21 21.90 7.07 -1.35
CA HIS A 21 21.54 8.45 -0.97
C HIS A 21 22.58 9.10 -0.03
N LEU A 22 23.26 8.31 0.81
CA LEU A 22 24.37 8.81 1.63
C LEU A 22 25.62 9.05 0.81
N LEU A 23 25.99 8.12 -0.08
CA LEU A 23 27.16 8.25 -0.95
C LEU A 23 27.04 9.40 -1.95
N SER A 24 25.83 9.68 -2.45
CA SER A 24 25.59 10.81 -3.35
C SER A 24 25.72 12.17 -2.65
N ARG A 25 25.51 12.21 -1.33
CA ARG A 25 25.59 13.44 -0.53
C ARG A 25 26.95 13.64 0.13
N PHE A 26 27.71 12.57 0.31
CA PHE A 26 29.04 12.58 0.92
C PHE A 26 30.01 11.77 0.04
N HIS A 27 30.66 12.44 -0.92
CA HIS A 27 31.46 11.79 -1.95
C HIS A 27 32.67 10.97 -1.42
N ASP A 28 33.22 11.33 -0.26
CA ASP A 28 34.35 10.62 0.35
C ASP A 28 33.93 9.54 1.36
N LEU A 29 32.63 9.35 1.55
CA LEU A 29 32.11 8.41 2.54
C LEU A 29 32.32 6.96 2.06
N LYS A 30 33.09 6.17 2.81
CA LYS A 30 33.22 4.73 2.61
C LYS A 30 32.53 3.99 3.75
N VAL A 31 31.30 3.54 3.52
CA VAL A 31 30.51 2.81 4.53
C VAL A 31 29.93 1.53 3.97
N SER A 32 29.91 0.50 4.80
CA SER A 32 29.28 -0.77 4.44
C SER A 32 27.77 -0.71 4.67
N ARG A 33 27.02 -1.58 3.98
CA ARG A 33 25.55 -1.69 4.16
C ARG A 33 25.16 -2.09 5.59
N SER A 34 25.95 -2.94 6.26
CA SER A 34 25.69 -3.32 7.65
C SER A 34 25.91 -2.16 8.61
N THR A 35 26.93 -1.33 8.37
CA THR A 35 27.16 -0.08 9.11
C THR A 35 25.95 0.84 9.01
N VAL A 36 25.43 1.07 7.79
CA VAL A 36 24.23 1.90 7.58
C VAL A 36 23.01 1.31 8.27
N TYR A 37 22.77 0.00 8.17
CA TYR A 37 21.68 -0.67 8.87
C TYR A 37 21.75 -0.51 10.40
N ASN A 38 22.94 -0.71 10.98
CA ASN A 38 23.15 -0.55 12.42
C ASN A 38 22.94 0.91 12.86
N PHE A 39 23.42 1.87 12.07
CA PHE A 39 23.18 3.29 12.30
C PHE A 39 21.69 3.65 12.25
N MET A 40 20.95 3.11 11.27
CA MET A 40 19.51 3.30 11.18
C MET A 40 18.78 2.76 12.42
N ARG A 41 19.19 1.59 12.93
CA ARG A 41 18.57 0.94 14.09
C ARG A 41 18.94 1.59 15.42
N GLY A 42 20.22 1.85 15.63
CA GLY A 42 20.76 2.37 16.89
C GLY A 42 20.63 3.88 17.00
N GLU A 43 21.23 4.62 16.06
CA GLU A 43 21.33 6.08 16.15
C GLU A 43 20.06 6.79 15.68
N CYS A 44 19.39 6.26 14.64
CA CYS A 44 18.15 6.84 14.12
C CYS A 44 16.88 6.30 14.79
N ASN A 45 16.98 5.33 15.70
CA ASN A 45 15.85 4.67 16.35
C ASN A 45 14.76 4.16 15.35
N LEU A 46 15.19 3.66 14.19
CA LEU A 46 14.29 3.12 13.17
C LEU A 46 14.10 1.62 13.34
N SER A 47 12.88 1.17 13.04
CA SER A 47 12.50 -0.24 13.09
C SER A 47 11.76 -0.65 11.82
N LEU A 48 12.09 -1.82 11.28
CA LEU A 48 11.47 -2.36 10.07
C LEU A 48 10.22 -3.16 10.43
N LYS A 49 9.04 -2.61 10.15
CA LYS A 49 7.74 -3.19 10.49
C LYS A 49 6.96 -3.60 9.25
N LYS A 50 5.90 -4.38 9.44
CA LYS A 50 4.91 -4.62 8.38
C LYS A 50 4.24 -3.29 8.05
N ALA A 51 4.18 -2.96 6.76
CA ALA A 51 3.59 -1.71 6.30
C ALA A 51 2.05 -1.84 6.30
N ASP A 52 1.38 -0.90 6.95
CA ASP A 52 -0.05 -0.71 6.85
C ASP A 52 -0.32 0.30 5.73
N PHE A 53 -1.09 -0.13 4.73
CA PHE A 53 -1.37 0.67 3.56
C PHE A 53 -2.73 1.34 3.69
N HIS A 54 -2.74 2.67 3.69
CA HIS A 54 -3.95 3.46 3.71
C HIS A 54 -4.07 4.27 2.43
N SER A 55 -5.28 4.34 1.86
CA SER A 55 -5.61 5.36 0.88
C SER A 55 -5.83 6.69 1.61
N ILE A 56 -5.29 7.77 1.04
CA ILE A 56 -5.40 9.13 1.60
C ILE A 56 -6.87 9.50 1.82
N GLU A 57 -7.71 9.15 0.84
CA GLU A 57 -9.14 9.48 0.83
C GLU A 57 -9.94 8.81 1.95
N ARG A 58 -9.49 7.66 2.48
CA ARG A 58 -10.25 6.91 3.50
C ARG A 58 -10.38 7.65 4.83
N ASN A 59 -9.43 8.55 5.13
CA ASN A 59 -9.36 9.27 6.40
C ASN A 59 -9.71 10.76 6.27
N SER A 60 -10.32 11.20 5.16
CA SER A 60 -10.80 12.57 5.07
C SER A 60 -11.99 12.80 6.02
N PRO A 61 -12.12 13.99 6.64
CA PRO A 61 -13.25 14.30 7.52
C PRO A 61 -14.60 14.06 6.86
N ALA A 62 -14.74 14.46 5.59
CA ALA A 62 -15.95 14.24 4.80
C ALA A 62 -16.30 12.75 4.66
N LYS A 63 -15.32 11.86 4.40
CA LYS A 63 -15.56 10.41 4.31
C LYS A 63 -15.83 9.75 5.66
N ILE A 64 -15.40 10.35 6.76
CA ILE A 64 -15.77 9.90 8.10
C ILE A 64 -17.25 10.23 8.35
N GLU A 65 -17.68 11.45 8.05
CA GLU A 65 -19.08 11.88 8.20
C GLU A 65 -20.04 11.12 7.28
N GLU A 66 -19.69 10.91 6.00
CA GLU A 66 -20.48 10.09 5.08
C GLU A 66 -20.71 8.67 5.62
N ARG A 67 -19.68 8.05 6.23
CA ARG A 67 -19.80 6.72 6.83
C ARG A 67 -20.72 6.72 8.05
N TYR A 68 -20.62 7.74 8.89
CA TYR A 68 -21.48 7.90 10.05
C TYR A 68 -22.96 8.03 9.62
N ASN A 69 -23.24 8.91 8.66
CA ASN A 69 -24.59 9.10 8.12
C ASN A 69 -25.14 7.84 7.46
N TRP A 70 -24.29 7.09 6.75
CA TRP A 70 -24.68 5.81 6.14
C TRP A 70 -25.07 4.78 7.21
N VAL A 71 -24.26 4.60 8.25
CA VAL A 71 -24.57 3.65 9.34
C VAL A 71 -25.89 4.01 10.02
N ASN A 72 -26.06 5.28 10.42
CA ASN A 72 -27.31 5.74 11.04
C ASN A 72 -28.53 5.52 10.15
N LYS A 73 -28.40 5.75 8.84
CA LYS A 73 -29.50 5.54 7.90
C LYS A 73 -29.98 4.08 7.89
N TRP A 74 -29.05 3.13 7.89
CA TRP A 74 -29.38 1.71 7.77
C TRP A 74 -29.70 1.05 9.11
N GLU A 75 -29.18 1.57 10.22
CA GLU A 75 -29.57 1.13 11.57
C GLU A 75 -31.07 1.33 11.84
N ASN A 76 -31.67 2.34 11.21
CA ASN A 76 -33.10 2.62 11.29
C ASN A 76 -33.97 1.78 10.34
N THR A 77 -33.42 0.73 9.71
CA THR A 77 -34.13 -0.14 8.76
C THR A 77 -34.12 -1.60 9.21
N ASP A 78 -35.00 -2.43 8.65
CA ASP A 78 -35.04 -3.90 8.89
C ASP A 78 -33.96 -4.66 8.09
N MET A 79 -32.81 -4.02 7.81
CA MET A 79 -31.72 -4.69 7.10
C MET A 79 -31.01 -5.69 8.02
N ASN A 80 -31.10 -6.97 7.65
CA ASN A 80 -30.33 -8.04 8.28
C ASN A 80 -29.21 -8.51 7.35
N PHE A 81 -27.96 -8.18 7.70
CA PHE A 81 -26.77 -8.58 6.95
C PHE A 81 -26.58 -10.10 6.83
N LEU A 82 -27.21 -10.88 7.71
CA LEU A 82 -27.11 -12.34 7.73
C LEU A 82 -28.13 -13.03 6.82
N THR A 83 -29.22 -12.37 6.45
CA THR A 83 -30.30 -13.04 5.70
C THR A 83 -30.60 -12.36 4.37
N ASN A 84 -30.48 -11.03 4.29
CA ASN A 84 -31.05 -10.24 3.20
C ASN A 84 -29.99 -9.50 2.36
N CYS A 85 -28.70 -9.76 2.59
CA CYS A 85 -27.61 -9.04 1.92
C CYS A 85 -26.68 -9.95 1.12
N VAL A 86 -26.31 -9.48 -0.07
CA VAL A 86 -25.18 -9.98 -0.86
C VAL A 86 -24.18 -8.85 -1.01
N PHE A 87 -22.94 -9.09 -0.60
CA PHE A 87 -21.83 -8.16 -0.72
C PHE A 87 -21.06 -8.43 -2.00
N LEU A 88 -20.87 -7.38 -2.79
CA LEU A 88 -20.10 -7.39 -4.02
C LEU A 88 -18.82 -6.59 -3.79
N ASP A 89 -17.67 -7.16 -4.12
CA ASP A 89 -16.40 -6.44 -4.05
C ASP A 89 -15.47 -6.81 -5.20
N GLU A 90 -14.59 -5.85 -5.52
CA GLU A 90 -13.57 -5.96 -6.55
C GLU A 90 -12.18 -5.89 -5.89
N SER A 91 -11.44 -6.99 -5.92
CA SER A 91 -10.06 -7.03 -5.43
C SER A 91 -9.06 -7.08 -6.58
N ALA A 92 -8.33 -5.97 -6.76
CA ALA A 92 -7.28 -5.87 -7.76
C ALA A 92 -5.96 -6.45 -7.22
N PHE A 93 -5.37 -7.37 -7.97
CA PHE A 93 -4.02 -7.90 -7.73
C PHE A 93 -3.04 -7.13 -8.60
N ASP A 94 -2.28 -6.25 -7.96
CA ASP A 94 -1.21 -5.52 -8.62
C ASP A 94 0.03 -6.40 -8.78
N ILE A 95 0.52 -6.48 -10.02
CA ILE A 95 1.78 -7.12 -10.37
C ILE A 95 2.99 -6.35 -9.79
N ASN A 96 2.84 -5.04 -9.56
CA ASN A 96 3.86 -4.21 -8.95
C ASN A 96 3.74 -4.26 -7.41
N MET A 97 4.11 -5.40 -6.83
CA MET A 97 4.17 -5.56 -5.38
C MET A 97 5.23 -4.63 -4.78
N LYS A 98 4.81 -3.52 -4.18
CA LYS A 98 5.69 -2.77 -3.27
C LYS A 98 6.07 -3.64 -2.07
N ARG A 99 7.25 -3.40 -1.48
CA ARG A 99 7.72 -4.09 -0.29
C ARG A 99 6.66 -4.05 0.82
N SER A 100 6.41 -5.21 1.44
CA SER A 100 5.43 -5.37 2.52
C SER A 100 5.91 -4.81 3.87
N ARG A 101 7.16 -4.34 3.93
CA ARG A 101 7.78 -3.80 5.13
C ARG A 101 8.27 -2.38 4.87
N ALA A 102 8.11 -1.54 5.88
CA ALA A 102 8.55 -0.17 5.87
C ALA A 102 9.23 0.20 7.20
N TRP A 103 10.10 1.19 7.14
CA TRP A 103 10.75 1.77 8.30
C TRP A 103 9.81 2.73 9.01
N SER A 104 9.79 2.64 10.33
CA SER A 104 9.14 3.63 11.18
C SER A 104 10.01 3.89 12.41
N LYS A 105 9.78 5.02 13.06
CA LYS A 105 10.30 5.25 14.40
C LYS A 105 9.92 4.09 15.32
N GLN A 106 10.83 3.69 16.19
CA GLN A 106 10.55 2.67 17.18
C GLN A 106 9.32 3.07 18.01
N GLY A 107 8.44 2.11 18.28
CA GLY A 107 7.15 2.35 18.94
C GLY A 107 5.99 2.80 18.04
N THR A 108 6.21 3.33 16.84
CA THR A 108 5.11 3.79 15.95
C THR A 108 4.74 2.78 14.88
N ARG A 109 3.52 2.87 14.31
CA ARG A 109 3.12 2.01 13.17
C ARG A 109 3.77 2.53 11.88
N ALA A 110 4.17 1.62 10.99
CA ALA A 110 4.70 1.97 9.68
C ALA A 110 3.54 2.14 8.69
N ILE A 111 3.08 3.39 8.53
CA ILE A 111 2.00 3.73 7.61
C ILE A 111 2.62 4.15 6.28
N VAL A 112 2.22 3.49 5.20
CA VAL A 112 2.66 3.82 3.84
C VAL A 112 1.46 4.25 3.02
N THR A 113 1.49 5.50 2.58
CA THR A 113 0.50 6.06 1.68
C THR A 113 0.70 5.51 0.28
N ARG A 114 -0.36 4.96 -0.33
CA ARG A 114 -0.31 4.47 -1.72
C ARG A 114 -0.99 5.45 -2.67
N PRO A 115 -0.32 5.91 -3.75
CA PRO A 115 -1.03 6.42 -4.91
C PRO A 115 -1.69 5.25 -5.66
N ASN A 116 -2.94 5.44 -6.10
CA ASN A 116 -3.66 4.49 -6.94
C ASN A 116 -3.00 4.42 -8.33
N THR A 117 -1.99 3.58 -8.49
CA THR A 117 -1.28 3.46 -9.77
C THR A 117 -1.92 2.34 -10.57
N ARG A 118 -2.43 2.65 -11.78
CA ARG A 118 -3.11 1.70 -12.67
C ARG A 118 -2.09 0.89 -13.49
N ALA A 119 -1.45 -0.09 -12.88
CA ALA A 119 -0.83 -1.17 -13.64
C ALA A 119 -1.92 -2.08 -14.23
N ASN A 120 -1.58 -2.89 -15.25
CA ASN A 120 -2.48 -3.92 -15.79
C ASN A 120 -2.70 -5.00 -14.72
N THR A 121 -3.70 -4.80 -13.88
CA THR A 121 -4.04 -5.67 -12.76
C THR A 121 -4.97 -6.79 -13.20
N THR A 122 -4.73 -7.98 -12.65
CA THR A 122 -5.75 -9.04 -12.66
C THR A 122 -6.69 -8.72 -11.52
N THR A 123 -7.98 -8.73 -11.80
CA THR A 123 -8.95 -8.39 -10.79
C THR A 123 -9.87 -9.56 -10.53
N ILE A 124 -10.14 -9.84 -9.25
CA ILE A 124 -11.14 -10.81 -8.82
C ILE A 124 -12.38 -10.04 -8.39
N LEU A 125 -13.52 -10.36 -9.00
CA LEU A 125 -14.84 -9.90 -8.60
C LEU A 125 -15.53 -11.02 -7.83
N GLY A 126 -15.98 -10.74 -6.61
CA GLY A 126 -16.62 -11.72 -5.74
C GLY A 126 -17.99 -11.24 -5.26
N ALA A 127 -18.91 -12.18 -5.10
CA ALA A 127 -20.17 -11.98 -4.40
C ALA A 127 -20.24 -12.96 -3.22
N ILE A 128 -20.50 -12.44 -2.01
CA ILE A 128 -20.63 -13.24 -0.78
C ILE A 128 -21.93 -12.87 -0.04
N SER A 129 -22.52 -13.82 0.65
CA SER A 129 -23.54 -13.58 1.68
C SER A 129 -23.15 -14.32 2.95
N ALA A 130 -23.95 -14.21 4.01
CA ALA A 130 -23.70 -15.00 5.22
C ALA A 130 -23.84 -16.52 5.01
N ALA A 131 -24.51 -16.95 3.95
CA ALA A 131 -24.54 -18.36 3.54
C ALA A 131 -23.22 -18.82 2.89
N GLY A 132 -22.37 -17.88 2.46
CA GLY A 132 -21.05 -18.16 1.90
C GLY A 132 -20.79 -17.49 0.55
N LEU A 133 -19.88 -18.07 -0.21
CA LEU A 133 -19.46 -17.59 -1.52
C LEU A 133 -20.52 -17.90 -2.58
N ILE A 134 -21.04 -16.88 -3.25
CA ILE A 134 -22.06 -17.04 -4.30
C ILE A 134 -21.38 -17.19 -5.67
N THR A 135 -20.47 -16.28 -6.01
CA THR A 135 -19.73 -16.36 -7.28
C THR A 135 -18.40 -15.62 -7.19
N VAL A 136 -17.43 -16.08 -7.97
CA VAL A 136 -16.14 -15.44 -8.15
C VAL A 136 -15.78 -15.46 -9.63
N THR A 137 -15.43 -14.30 -10.16
CA THR A 137 -14.97 -14.18 -11.56
C THR A 137 -13.63 -13.47 -11.60
N VAL A 138 -12.76 -13.90 -12.51
CA VAL A 138 -11.43 -13.32 -12.70
C VAL A 138 -11.41 -12.55 -14.00
N LYS A 139 -11.17 -11.24 -13.91
CA LYS A 139 -10.94 -10.37 -15.05
C LYS A 139 -9.45 -10.31 -15.34
N LYS A 140 -9.04 -10.94 -16.45
CA LYS A 140 -7.66 -10.90 -16.92
C LYS A 140 -7.36 -9.57 -17.63
N PRO A 141 -6.14 -9.03 -17.51
CA PRO A 141 -5.74 -7.84 -18.26
C PRO A 141 -5.74 -8.14 -19.76
N ARG A 142 -6.15 -7.16 -20.58
CA ARG A 142 -6.11 -7.32 -22.04
C ARG A 142 -4.65 -7.34 -22.49
N PRO A 143 -4.24 -8.25 -23.39
CA PRO A 143 -2.90 -8.22 -23.95
C PRO A 143 -2.66 -6.88 -24.66
N ALA A 144 -1.51 -6.28 -24.42
CA ALA A 144 -1.10 -5.06 -25.12
C ALA A 144 -1.11 -5.33 -26.63
N LYS A 145 -1.79 -4.49 -27.42
CA LYS A 145 -1.73 -4.57 -28.89
C LYS A 145 -0.26 -4.43 -29.29
N LYS A 146 0.31 -5.45 -29.95
CA LYS A 146 1.63 -5.35 -30.58
C LYS A 146 1.58 -4.16 -31.55
N ARG A 147 2.35 -3.11 -31.28
CA ARG A 147 2.63 -2.09 -32.29
C ARG A 147 3.44 -2.79 -33.37
N LYS A 148 2.99 -2.70 -34.63
CA LYS A 148 3.81 -3.15 -35.77
C LYS A 148 5.11 -2.35 -35.73
N ALA A 149 6.24 -3.04 -35.87
CA ALA A 149 7.51 -2.36 -36.14
C ALA A 149 7.32 -1.54 -37.41
N VAL A 150 7.64 -0.26 -37.33
CA VAL A 150 7.84 0.57 -38.52
C VAL A 150 9.29 0.34 -38.89
N ASP A 151 9.53 -0.42 -39.95
CA ASP A 151 10.84 -0.56 -40.55
C ASP A 151 11.21 0.80 -41.17
N ILE A 152 12.28 1.43 -40.68
CA ILE A 152 13.01 2.52 -41.34
C ILE A 152 14.49 2.22 -41.20
#